data_AF-A0A6G3XUB1-F1
#
_entry.id   AF-A0A6G3XUB1-F1
#
_cell.length_a   1.000
_cell.length_b   1.000
_cell.length_c   1.000
_cell.angle_alpha   90.00
_cell.angle_beta   90.00
_cell.angle_gamma   90.00
#
_symmetry.space_group_name_H-M   'P 1'
#
loop_
_entity.id
_entity.type
_entity.pdbx_description
1 polymer ?
#
loop_
_entity_poly.entity_id
_entity_poly.type
_entity_poly.pdbx_seq_one_letter_code
_entity_poly.pdbx_strand_id
1 'polypeptide(L)'
;MSSAAGGPAAPADDGTFPGRFTLTADGAYAARLTAAPGPPGERAWYPERWTLDGPEPYAVPLPLGQPEEPDAQVAPLADGRVLILRRVADRQMFSLLYPTGPGTGELPLGAVECAEMTLLPPSPDGSRVYALSAGEHSSSLWLVAGGAFGPE
;
A
#
# COMPACT_ATOMS: atom_id res chain seq x y z
N MET A 1 -5.00 14.54 51.13
CA MET A 1 -6.06 14.15 50.18
C MET A 1 -6.05 15.17 49.06
N SER A 2 -5.91 14.89 47.77
CA SER A 2 -5.74 13.66 47.00
C SER A 2 -4.87 14.01 45.78
N SER A 3 -3.96 13.11 45.42
CA SER A 3 -3.07 13.20 44.26
C SER A 3 -3.86 12.95 42.97
N ALA A 4 -3.61 13.75 41.93
CA ALA A 4 -4.15 13.50 40.60
C ALA A 4 -3.49 12.23 40.03
N ALA A 5 -4.28 11.18 39.82
CA ALA A 5 -3.84 10.00 39.11
C ALA A 5 -3.69 10.36 37.64
N GLY A 6 -2.45 10.44 37.16
CA GLY A 6 -2.15 10.38 35.74
C GLY A 6 -2.73 9.06 35.21
N GLY A 7 -3.72 9.16 34.33
CA GLY A 7 -4.24 7.99 33.61
C GLY A 7 -3.10 7.31 32.86
N PRO A 8 -3.14 5.98 32.67
CA PRO A 8 -2.11 5.29 31.93
C PRO A 8 -2.01 5.91 30.55
N ALA A 9 -0.83 6.46 30.23
CA ALA A 9 -0.49 6.79 28.86
C ALA A 9 -0.72 5.53 28.03
N ALA A 10 -1.55 5.65 26.99
CA ALA A 10 -1.72 4.57 26.03
C ALA A 10 -0.32 4.13 25.57
N PRO A 11 -0.05 2.82 25.48
CA PRO A 11 1.25 2.37 24.97
C PRO A 11 1.44 3.02 23.61
N ALA A 12 2.56 3.74 23.46
CA ALA A 12 3.01 4.17 22.15
C ALA A 12 3.08 2.92 21.28
N ASP A 13 2.36 2.94 20.17
CA ASP A 13 2.34 1.85 19.23
C ASP A 13 3.75 1.78 18.61
N ASP A 14 4.63 0.98 19.21
CA ASP A 14 5.94 0.58 18.65
C ASP A 14 5.75 -0.37 17.43
N GLY A 15 4.51 -0.50 16.95
CA GLY A 15 4.09 -1.20 15.76
C GLY A 15 4.63 -0.53 14.50
N THR A 16 5.90 -0.78 14.19
CA THR A 16 6.27 -1.01 12.79
C THR A 16 5.40 -2.18 12.33
N PHE A 17 4.22 -1.90 11.79
CA PHE A 17 3.40 -2.93 11.17
C PHE A 17 4.27 -3.58 10.09
N PRO A 18 4.61 -4.88 10.18
CA PRO A 18 5.12 -5.57 8.99
C PRO A 18 4.07 -5.35 7.90
N GLY A 19 4.49 -4.76 6.78
CA GLY A 19 3.61 -4.18 5.77
C GLY A 19 2.38 -5.05 5.53
N ARG A 20 1.19 -4.45 5.59
CA ARG A 20 -0.09 -5.18 5.50
C ARG A 20 -0.08 -6.11 4.28
N PHE A 21 -0.30 -7.39 4.53
CA PHE A 21 -0.46 -8.40 3.48
C PHE A 21 -1.92 -8.45 3.05
N THR A 22 -2.19 -8.12 1.79
CA THR A 22 -3.54 -7.99 1.25
C THR A 22 -3.73 -8.93 0.05
N LEU A 23 -4.91 -9.53 -0.07
CA LEU A 23 -5.23 -10.54 -1.09
C LEU A 23 -6.36 -10.06 -1.99
N THR A 24 -6.30 -10.40 -3.28
CA THR A 24 -7.43 -10.23 -4.19
C THR A 24 -8.62 -11.10 -3.74
N ALA A 25 -9.83 -10.68 -4.11
CA ALA A 25 -11.06 -11.37 -3.71
C ALA A 25 -11.17 -12.81 -4.27
N ASP A 26 -10.54 -13.07 -5.42
CA ASP A 26 -10.43 -14.40 -6.03
C ASP A 26 -9.33 -15.27 -5.39
N GLY A 27 -8.51 -14.69 -4.50
CA GLY A 27 -7.40 -15.36 -3.84
C GLY A 27 -6.21 -15.65 -4.75
N ALA A 28 -6.19 -15.17 -6.00
CA ALA A 28 -5.12 -15.48 -6.95
C ALA A 28 -3.82 -14.69 -6.68
N TYR A 29 -3.96 -13.45 -6.21
CA TYR A 29 -2.82 -12.57 -5.96
C TYR A 29 -2.83 -11.99 -4.56
N ALA A 30 -1.64 -11.67 -4.06
CA ALA A 30 -1.47 -10.85 -2.87
C ALA A 30 -0.36 -9.83 -3.05
N ALA A 31 -0.33 -8.80 -2.19
CA ALA A 31 0.78 -7.86 -2.13
C ALA A 31 1.07 -7.45 -0.68
N ARG A 32 2.34 -7.13 -0.41
CA ARG A 32 2.76 -6.41 0.80
C ARG A 32 3.96 -5.52 0.50
N LEU A 33 4.20 -4.58 1.40
CA LEU A 33 5.48 -3.89 1.49
C LEU A 33 6.43 -4.75 2.35
N THR A 34 7.63 -4.99 1.86
CA THR A 34 8.64 -5.82 2.53
C THR A 34 9.97 -5.10 2.63
N ALA A 35 10.77 -5.46 3.64
CA ALA A 35 12.10 -4.90 3.82
C ALA A 35 13.14 -5.74 3.07
N ALA A 36 14.03 -5.07 2.34
CA ALA A 36 15.21 -5.69 1.77
C ALA A 36 16.16 -6.21 2.86
N PRO A 37 16.82 -7.36 2.61
CA PRO A 37 17.94 -7.78 3.44
C PRO A 37 19.01 -6.68 3.43
N GLY A 38 19.36 -6.18 4.60
CA GLY A 38 20.31 -5.09 4.76
C GLY A 38 20.84 -4.99 6.19
N PRO A 39 21.93 -4.25 6.42
CA PRO A 39 22.47 -4.03 7.75
C PRO A 39 21.45 -3.31 8.65
N PRO A 40 21.50 -3.51 9.98
CA PRO A 40 20.63 -2.82 10.92
C PRO A 40 20.69 -1.30 10.74
N GLY A 41 19.54 -0.64 10.60
CA GLY A 41 19.45 0.81 10.39
C GLY A 41 19.32 1.25 8.93
N GLU A 42 19.58 0.36 7.96
CA GLU A 42 19.39 0.61 6.53
C GLU A 42 18.27 -0.30 6.00
N ARG A 43 17.02 0.06 6.30
CA ARG A 43 15.85 -0.71 5.86
C ARG A 43 15.26 -0.10 4.60
N ALA A 44 15.66 -0.64 3.45
CA ALA A 44 15.08 -0.30 2.16
C ALA A 44 13.80 -1.11 1.95
N TRP A 45 12.65 -0.46 1.77
CA TRP A 45 11.39 -1.16 1.50
C TRP A 45 11.16 -1.31 0.00
N TYR A 46 10.50 -2.40 -0.39
CA TYR A 46 9.99 -2.59 -1.74
C TYR A 46 8.66 -3.36 -1.72
N PRO A 47 7.81 -3.16 -2.73
CA PRO A 47 6.60 -3.94 -2.90
C PRO A 47 6.94 -5.35 -3.37
N GLU A 48 6.23 -6.36 -2.87
CA GLU A 48 6.28 -7.71 -3.40
C GLU A 48 4.88 -8.16 -3.79
N ARG A 49 4.78 -8.88 -4.91
CA ARG A 49 3.56 -9.52 -5.37
C ARG A 49 3.65 -11.01 -5.16
N TRP A 50 2.58 -11.62 -4.67
CA TRP A 50 2.45 -13.07 -4.57
C TRP A 50 1.48 -13.58 -5.60
N THR A 51 1.79 -14.76 -6.15
CA THR A 51 0.85 -15.58 -6.92
C THR A 51 0.52 -16.81 -6.07
N LEU A 52 -0.77 -17.03 -5.83
CA LEU A 52 -1.27 -17.97 -4.83
C LEU A 52 -2.20 -19.05 -5.41
N ASP A 53 -2.66 -18.89 -6.65
CA ASP A 53 -3.56 -19.81 -7.36
C ASP A 53 -2.83 -21.00 -8.03
N GLY A 54 -1.50 -21.03 -7.96
CA GLY A 54 -0.67 -22.14 -8.41
C GLY A 54 -0.51 -23.25 -7.36
N PRO A 55 0.00 -24.44 -7.75
CA PRO A 55 0.28 -25.52 -6.81
C PRO A 55 1.37 -25.16 -5.80
N GLU A 56 2.26 -24.23 -6.16
CA GLU A 56 3.34 -23.72 -5.31
C GLU A 56 3.28 -22.18 -5.30
N PRO A 57 2.78 -21.56 -4.21
CA PRO A 57 2.77 -20.11 -4.07
C PRO A 57 4.16 -19.51 -4.11
N TYR A 58 4.32 -18.38 -4.80
CA TYR A 58 5.62 -17.70 -4.92
C TYR A 58 5.47 -16.18 -4.90
N ALA A 59 6.55 -15.51 -4.47
CA ALA A 59 6.67 -14.06 -4.40
C ALA A 59 7.60 -13.53 -5.50
N VAL A 60 7.24 -12.38 -6.07
CA VAL A 60 8.04 -11.63 -7.03
C VAL A 60 8.32 -10.25 -6.42
N PRO A 61 9.59 -9.89 -6.20
CA PRO A 61 9.93 -8.54 -5.74
C PRO A 61 9.67 -7.54 -6.87
N LEU A 62 9.16 -6.36 -6.53
CA LEU A 62 8.88 -5.26 -7.45
C LEU A 62 9.70 -4.00 -7.08
N PRO A 63 11.04 -4.07 -7.02
CA PRO A 63 11.86 -2.91 -6.69
C PRO A 63 11.80 -1.87 -7.81
N LEU A 64 11.91 -0.59 -7.44
CA LEU A 64 12.04 0.54 -8.36
C LEU A 64 13.44 1.16 -8.25
N GLY A 65 13.64 2.31 -8.90
CA GLY A 65 14.93 3.01 -8.89
C GLY A 65 15.39 3.52 -7.52
N GLN A 66 14.49 3.50 -6.52
CA GLN A 66 14.74 3.91 -5.15
C GLN A 66 13.94 3.04 -4.17
N PRO A 67 14.35 2.96 -2.89
CA PRO A 67 13.55 2.35 -1.85
C PRO A 67 12.22 3.08 -1.64
N GLU A 68 11.23 2.33 -1.18
CA GLU A 68 9.95 2.88 -0.73
C GLU A 68 10.00 3.30 0.74
N GLU A 69 9.11 4.22 1.10
CA GLU A 69 8.87 4.61 2.48
C GLU A 69 8.08 3.52 3.23
N PRO A 70 8.31 3.32 4.54
CA PRO A 70 7.63 2.30 5.34
C PRO A 70 6.11 2.47 5.43
N ASP A 71 5.59 3.68 5.19
CA ASP A 71 4.17 4.02 5.23
C ASP A 71 3.48 3.89 3.86
N ALA A 72 4.23 3.53 2.79
CA ALA A 72 3.65 3.23 1.50
C ALA A 72 2.67 2.04 1.60
N GLN A 73 1.53 2.16 0.92
CA GLN A 73 0.49 1.15 0.94
C GLN A 73 0.39 0.47 -0.43
N VAL A 74 0.05 -0.83 -0.43
CA VAL A 74 -0.08 -1.61 -1.65
C VAL A 74 -1.42 -2.33 -1.74
N ALA A 75 -1.93 -2.52 -2.94
CA ALA A 75 -3.12 -3.33 -3.21
C ALA A 75 -2.96 -4.16 -4.49
N PRO A 76 -3.17 -5.49 -4.46
CA PRO A 76 -3.11 -6.33 -5.64
C PRO A 76 -4.38 -6.18 -6.49
N LEU A 77 -4.24 -6.34 -7.80
CA LEU A 77 -5.35 -6.47 -8.74
C LEU A 77 -5.39 -7.89 -9.32
N ALA A 78 -6.56 -8.33 -9.78
CA ALA A 78 -6.78 -9.66 -10.36
C ALA A 78 -6.05 -9.88 -11.69
N ASP A 79 -5.58 -8.81 -12.34
CA ASP A 79 -4.71 -8.90 -13.51
C ASP A 79 -3.22 -9.11 -13.15
N GLY A 80 -2.90 -9.24 -11.86
CA GLY A 80 -1.56 -9.47 -11.36
C GLY A 80 -0.70 -8.22 -11.26
N ARG A 81 -1.25 -7.01 -11.45
CA ARG A 81 -0.57 -5.74 -11.12
C ARG A 81 -0.74 -5.41 -9.63
N VAL A 82 0.10 -4.50 -9.13
CA VAL A 82 0.05 -3.99 -7.76
C VAL A 82 -0.07 -2.47 -7.78
N LEU A 83 -1.12 -1.91 -7.20
CA LEU A 83 -1.18 -0.49 -6.89
C LEU A 83 -0.23 -0.18 -5.74
N ILE A 84 0.54 0.90 -5.84
CA ILE A 84 1.23 1.54 -4.72
C ILE A 84 0.70 2.95 -4.50
N LEU A 85 0.46 3.28 -3.24
CA LEU A 85 0.16 4.62 -2.73
C LEU A 85 1.39 5.14 -1.98
N ARG A 86 1.92 6.27 -2.42
CA ARG A 86 3.03 6.99 -1.80
C ARG A 86 2.62 8.36 -1.32
N ARG A 87 3.17 8.80 -0.19
CA ARG A 87 3.12 10.20 0.21
C ARG A 87 4.33 10.94 -0.34
N VAL A 88 4.09 11.99 -1.12
CA VAL A 88 5.13 12.88 -1.64
C VAL A 88 4.76 14.32 -1.29
N ALA A 89 5.48 14.90 -0.34
CA ALA A 89 5.13 16.17 0.29
C ALA A 89 3.70 16.18 0.85
N ASP A 90 2.80 16.96 0.23
CA ASP A 90 1.38 17.14 0.56
C ASP A 90 0.43 16.37 -0.38
N ARG A 91 0.97 15.48 -1.21
CA ARG A 91 0.22 14.72 -2.21
C ARG A 91 0.30 13.21 -1.97
N GLN A 92 -0.80 12.55 -2.31
CA GLN A 92 -0.91 11.10 -2.38
C GLN A 92 -0.75 10.67 -3.84
N MET A 93 0.36 10.01 -4.16
CA MET A 93 0.70 9.57 -5.52
C MET A 93 0.37 8.09 -5.72
N PHE A 94 -0.21 7.76 -6.87
CA PHE A 94 -0.64 6.41 -7.22
C PHE A 94 0.09 5.91 -8.45
N SER A 95 0.55 4.67 -8.41
CA SER A 95 1.15 3.99 -9.57
C SER A 95 0.80 2.51 -9.60
N LEU A 96 0.71 1.93 -10.79
CA LEU A 96 0.61 0.49 -10.99
C LEU A 96 1.98 -0.10 -11.27
N LEU A 97 2.35 -1.11 -10.50
CA LEU A 97 3.57 -1.86 -10.62
C LEU A 97 3.28 -3.20 -11.28
N TYR A 98 4.17 -3.62 -12.17
CA TYR A 98 4.05 -4.89 -12.87
C TYR A 98 5.43 -5.49 -13.17
N PRO A 99 5.60 -6.82 -13.07
CA PRO A 99 6.86 -7.46 -13.48
C PRO A 99 7.16 -7.19 -14.96
N THR A 100 8.39 -6.79 -15.27
CA THR A 100 8.87 -6.62 -16.65
C THR A 100 10.23 -7.29 -16.82
N GLY A 101 10.24 -8.57 -17.17
CA GLY A 101 11.48 -9.33 -17.33
C GLY A 101 12.35 -9.25 -16.05
N PRO A 102 13.58 -8.70 -16.12
CA PRO A 102 14.46 -8.58 -14.95
C PRO A 102 14.12 -7.41 -14.00
N GLY A 103 13.14 -6.56 -14.34
CA GLY A 103 12.82 -5.36 -13.57
C GLY A 103 11.34 -5.19 -13.28
N THR A 104 11.00 -4.00 -12.81
CA THR A 104 9.63 -3.58 -12.50
C THR A 104 9.22 -2.45 -13.42
N GLY A 105 8.09 -2.60 -14.10
CA GLY A 105 7.43 -1.51 -14.80
C GLY A 105 6.57 -0.71 -13.84
N GLU A 106 6.57 0.61 -14.01
CA GLU A 106 5.73 1.54 -13.26
C GLU A 106 4.84 2.34 -14.23
N LEU A 107 3.54 2.39 -13.94
CA LEU A 107 2.57 3.23 -14.63
C LEU A 107 1.97 4.24 -13.64
N PRO A 108 2.38 5.51 -13.70
CA PRO A 108 1.77 6.55 -12.88
C PRO A 108 0.30 6.75 -13.22
N LEU A 109 -0.56 6.80 -12.20
CA LEU A 109 -2.00 7.05 -12.36
C LEU A 109 -2.39 8.49 -12.07
N GLY A 110 -1.61 9.20 -11.26
CA GLY A 110 -1.88 10.58 -10.86
C GLY A 110 -1.67 10.79 -9.37
N ALA A 111 -2.14 11.94 -8.88
CA ALA A 111 -2.02 12.29 -7.48
C ALA A 111 -3.25 13.05 -6.97
N VAL A 112 -3.53 12.91 -5.68
CA VAL A 112 -4.57 13.64 -4.95
C VAL A 112 -3.89 14.55 -3.92
N GLU A 113 -4.27 15.82 -3.88
CA GLU A 113 -3.83 16.76 -2.82
C GLU A 113 -4.57 16.42 -1.52
N CYS A 114 -3.88 15.74 -0.62
CA CYS A 114 -4.46 15.22 0.61
C CYS A 114 -3.36 14.83 1.60
N ALA A 115 -3.52 15.25 2.86
CA ALA A 115 -2.53 14.98 3.90
C ALA A 115 -2.42 13.48 4.24
N GLU A 116 -3.56 12.79 4.31
CA GLU A 116 -3.63 11.39 4.71
C GLU A 116 -4.70 10.61 3.93
N MET A 117 -4.32 9.42 3.50
CA MET A 117 -5.19 8.52 2.76
C MET A 117 -4.84 7.06 3.07
N THR A 118 -5.85 6.20 3.10
CA THR A 118 -5.70 4.77 3.32
C THR A 118 -6.39 3.97 2.22
N LEU A 119 -5.70 2.98 1.66
CA LEU A 119 -6.30 2.05 0.71
C LEU A 119 -7.37 1.20 1.41
N LEU A 120 -8.52 1.05 0.76
CA LEU A 120 -9.54 0.10 1.19
C LEU A 120 -9.15 -1.33 0.79
N PRO A 121 -9.75 -2.35 1.42
CA PRO A 121 -9.58 -3.74 0.99
C PRO A 121 -9.83 -3.91 -0.51
N PRO A 122 -9.15 -4.86 -1.18
CA PRO A 122 -9.32 -5.09 -2.62
C PRO A 122 -10.79 -5.26 -3.01
N SER A 123 -11.17 -4.57 -4.09
CA SER A 123 -12.53 -4.60 -4.60
C SER A 123 -12.92 -6.01 -5.04
N PRO A 124 -14.17 -6.44 -4.80
CA PRO A 124 -14.68 -7.72 -5.30
C PRO A 124 -14.61 -7.87 -6.82
N ASP A 125 -14.60 -6.76 -7.58
CA ASP A 125 -14.46 -6.79 -9.03
C ASP A 125 -13.02 -7.03 -9.52
N GLY A 126 -12.05 -7.09 -8.61
CA GLY A 126 -10.64 -7.38 -8.88
C GLY A 126 -9.90 -6.33 -9.72
N SER A 127 -10.57 -5.28 -10.17
CA SER A 127 -10.03 -4.31 -11.15
C SER A 127 -10.03 -2.88 -10.63
N ARG A 128 -10.83 -2.60 -9.60
CA ARG A 128 -10.88 -1.29 -8.97
C ARG A 128 -10.13 -1.28 -7.64
N VAL A 129 -9.52 -0.14 -7.34
CA VAL A 129 -8.96 0.12 -6.03
C VAL A 129 -9.53 1.44 -5.51
N TYR A 130 -9.95 1.41 -4.26
CA TYR A 130 -10.52 2.57 -3.59
C TYR A 130 -9.61 3.03 -2.46
N ALA A 131 -9.63 4.33 -2.20
CA ALA A 131 -8.92 4.93 -1.09
C ALA A 131 -9.81 5.90 -0.32
N LEU A 132 -9.66 5.93 1.00
CA LEU A 132 -10.43 6.77 1.90
C LEU A 132 -9.53 7.86 2.46
N SER A 133 -9.99 9.10 2.39
CA SER A 133 -9.48 10.21 3.19
C SER A 133 -10.53 10.61 4.22
N ALA A 134 -10.18 10.49 5.49
CA ALA A 134 -11.04 10.89 6.60
C ALA A 134 -10.72 12.33 7.01
N GLY A 135 -11.71 13.22 6.93
CA GLY A 135 -11.65 14.56 7.51
C GLY A 135 -12.41 14.64 8.83
N GLU A 136 -12.29 15.78 9.51
CA GLU A 136 -12.94 16.01 10.82
C GLU A 136 -14.47 15.90 10.76
N HIS A 137 -15.08 16.37 9.66
CA HIS A 137 -16.54 16.46 9.50
C HIS A 137 -17.08 15.65 8.30
N SER A 138 -16.20 15.14 7.44
CA SER A 138 -16.58 14.43 6.22
C SER A 138 -15.47 13.50 5.76
N SER A 139 -15.84 12.40 5.11
CA SER A 139 -14.89 11.49 4.47
C SER A 139 -15.06 11.52 2.95
N SER A 140 -13.94 11.47 2.23
CA SER A 140 -13.92 11.35 0.77
C SER A 140 -13.46 9.96 0.37
N LEU A 141 -14.19 9.34 -0.56
CA LEU A 141 -13.83 8.07 -1.17
C LEU A 141 -13.37 8.34 -2.60
N TRP A 142 -12.23 7.76 -2.97
CA TRP A 142 -11.59 7.94 -4.27
C TRP A 142 -11.51 6.62 -5.00
N LEU A 143 -11.83 6.60 -6.29
CA LEU A 143 -11.47 5.51 -7.20
C LEU A 143 -10.07 5.77 -7.74
N VAL A 144 -9.06 5.11 -7.17
CA VAL A 144 -7.64 5.42 -7.45
C VAL A 144 -7.03 4.54 -8.54
N ALA A 145 -7.71 3.44 -8.91
CA ALA A 145 -7.39 2.61 -10.06
C ALA A 145 -8.66 1.98 -10.64
N GLY A 146 -8.70 1.78 -11.96
CA GLY A 146 -9.86 1.24 -12.69
C GLY A 146 -10.88 2.28 -13.15
N GLY A 147 -10.61 3.56 -12.94
CA GLY A 147 -11.34 4.71 -13.49
C GLY A 147 -10.82 5.15 -14.87
N ALA A 148 -11.43 6.18 -15.45
CA ALA A 148 -11.11 6.64 -16.80
C ALA A 148 -9.92 7.61 -16.88
N PHE A 149 -9.70 8.41 -15.84
CA PHE A 149 -8.75 9.56 -15.88
C PHE A 149 -7.69 9.55 -14.77
N GLY A 150 -7.50 8.42 -14.09
CA GLY A 150 -6.69 8.34 -12.88
C GLY A 150 -7.55 8.39 -11.62
N PRO A 151 -7.03 8.90 -10.49
CA PRO A 151 -7.81 9.11 -9.27
C PRO A 151 -9.00 10.06 -9.49
N GLU A 152 -10.22 9.58 -9.21
CA GLU A 152 -11.49 10.33 -9.37
C GLU A 152 -12.48 10.10 -8.22
#